data_AF-A0A2K5PR53-F1
#
_entry.id   AF-A0A2K5PR53-F1
#
_cell.length_a   1.000
_cell.length_b   1.000
_cell.length_c   1.000
_cell.angle_alpha   90.00
_cell.angle_beta   90.00
_cell.angle_gamma   90.00
#
_symmetry.space_group_name_H-M   'P 1'
#
loop_
_entity.id
_entity.type
_entity.pdbx_description
1 polymer ?
#
loop_
_entity_poly.entity_id
_entity_poly.type
_entity_poly.pdbx_seq_one_letter_code
_entity_poly.pdbx_strand_id
1 'polypeptide(L)'
;MRGAMELEPELLLQEALESVEAAQSYRRELGHRLEGLREARRQIKESASQTRDVLKQHFNDLKGTLGKLLDERLVTLLQEVDTIEQETIKPLDDCQKLIEHGVSTAEDLVREGEIAMLDGVGEENEKLWSFTKKASHIQLDRWMTTLQPKIIGSSFVNLLQIILRMYM
;
A
#
# COMPACT_ATOMS: atom_id res chain seq x y z
N MET A 1 -10.95 -97.46 7.77
CA MET A 1 -11.01 -96.06 8.22
C MET A 1 -10.57 -96.00 9.67
N ARG A 2 -9.70 -95.04 9.98
CA ARG A 2 -9.44 -94.52 11.33
C ARG A 2 -8.63 -95.44 12.27
N GLY A 3 -7.37 -95.68 11.91
CA GLY A 3 -6.33 -95.96 12.91
C GLY A 3 -5.84 -94.61 13.43
N ALA A 4 -6.18 -94.28 14.67
CA ALA A 4 -5.48 -93.21 15.37
C ALA A 4 -4.02 -93.64 15.46
N MET A 5 -3.16 -92.93 14.74
CA MET A 5 -1.72 -93.07 14.87
C MET A 5 -1.39 -92.48 16.25
N GLU A 6 -1.38 -93.32 17.29
CA GLU A 6 -0.78 -93.00 18.58
C GLU A 6 0.71 -92.78 18.30
N LEU A 7 1.08 -91.53 18.02
CA LEU A 7 2.46 -91.10 17.93
C LEU A 7 3.15 -91.48 19.23
N GLU A 8 4.32 -92.12 19.15
CA GLU A 8 5.08 -92.44 20.35
C GLU A 8 5.32 -91.16 21.18
N PRO A 9 5.20 -91.23 22.52
CA PRO A 9 5.30 -90.06 23.40
C PRO A 9 6.57 -89.22 23.18
N GLU A 10 7.65 -89.87 22.74
CA GLU A 10 8.95 -89.26 22.46
C GLU A 10 8.91 -88.39 21.20
N LEU A 11 8.16 -88.80 20.18
CA LEU A 11 7.97 -88.06 18.93
C LEU A 11 7.11 -86.81 19.16
N LEU A 12 6.05 -86.94 19.98
CA LEU A 12 5.24 -85.80 20.42
C LEU A 12 6.03 -84.80 21.27
N LEU A 13 6.91 -85.31 22.15
CA LEU A 13 7.77 -84.46 22.97
C LEU A 13 8.74 -83.66 22.09
N GLN A 14 9.36 -84.30 21.09
CA GLN A 14 10.28 -83.62 20.18
C GLN A 14 9.55 -82.55 19.33
N GLU A 15 8.38 -82.86 18.77
CA GLU A 15 7.59 -81.91 17.99
C GLU A 15 7.14 -80.70 18.84
N ALA A 16 6.78 -80.94 20.11
CA ALA A 16 6.45 -79.88 21.05
C ALA A 16 7.65 -78.97 21.35
N LEU A 17 8.86 -79.53 21.50
CA LEU A 17 10.09 -78.76 21.73
C LEU A 17 10.42 -77.86 20.52
N GLU A 18 10.36 -78.42 19.30
CA GLU A 18 10.58 -77.67 18.06
C GLU A 18 9.54 -76.55 17.88
N SER A 19 8.27 -76.85 18.19
CA SER A 19 7.18 -75.86 18.16
C SER A 19 7.39 -74.72 19.16
N VAL A 20 7.86 -75.04 20.37
CA VAL A 20 8.19 -74.04 21.40
C VAL A 20 9.36 -73.17 20.94
N GLU A 21 10.41 -73.75 20.35
CA GLU A 21 11.55 -72.99 19.83
C GLU A 21 11.13 -72.07 18.68
N ALA A 22 10.31 -72.55 17.75
CA ALA A 22 9.74 -71.75 16.67
C ALA A 22 8.89 -70.58 17.22
N ALA A 23 8.03 -70.83 18.20
CA ALA A 23 7.21 -69.80 18.85
C ALA A 23 8.07 -68.75 19.57
N GLN A 24 9.16 -69.18 20.24
CA GLN A 24 10.11 -68.26 20.87
C GLN A 24 10.85 -67.39 19.85
N SER A 25 11.24 -67.96 18.71
CA SER A 25 11.83 -67.22 17.60
C SER A 25 10.87 -66.18 17.04
N TYR A 26 9.62 -66.59 16.76
CA TYR A 26 8.58 -65.70 16.25
C TYR A 26 8.26 -64.56 17.22
N ARG A 27 8.19 -64.83 18.52
CA ARG A 27 8.01 -63.81 19.57
C ARG A 27 9.13 -62.77 19.54
N ARG A 28 10.39 -63.17 19.35
CA ARG A 28 11.53 -62.25 19.26
C ARG A 28 11.46 -61.36 18.03
N GLU A 29 11.10 -61.93 16.88
CA GLU A 29 10.91 -61.21 15.62
C GLU A 29 9.76 -60.18 15.73
N LEU A 30 8.60 -60.59 16.29
CA LEU A 30 7.50 -59.67 16.56
C LEU A 30 7.89 -58.55 17.52
N GLY A 31 8.71 -58.85 18.54
CA GLY A 31 9.28 -57.84 19.43
C GLY A 31 10.10 -56.79 18.70
N HIS A 32 10.98 -57.22 17.78
CA HIS A 32 11.77 -56.30 16.94
C HIS A 32 10.88 -55.45 16.04
N ARG A 33 9.87 -56.05 15.40
CA ARG A 33 8.93 -55.31 14.54
C ARG A 33 8.12 -54.29 15.31
N LEU A 34 7.69 -54.60 16.53
CA LEU A 34 6.99 -53.65 17.40
C LEU A 34 7.87 -52.45 17.76
N GLU A 35 9.15 -52.68 18.03
CA GLU A 35 10.12 -51.61 18.29
C GLU A 35 10.30 -50.73 17.05
N GLY A 36 10.48 -51.33 15.87
CA GLY A 36 10.54 -50.60 14.61
C GLY A 36 9.27 -49.78 14.32
N LEU A 37 8.10 -50.30 14.66
CA LEU A 37 6.81 -49.59 14.54
C LEU A 37 6.69 -48.40 15.50
N ARG A 38 7.25 -48.50 16.70
CA ARG A 38 7.29 -47.37 17.66
C ARG A 38 8.21 -46.28 17.13
N GLU A 39 9.37 -46.66 16.61
CA GLU A 39 10.35 -45.73 16.08
C GLU A 39 9.83 -45.02 14.81
N ALA A 40 9.25 -45.75 13.86
CA ALA A 40 8.63 -45.14 12.67
C ALA A 40 7.53 -44.15 13.06
N ARG A 41 6.72 -44.46 14.08
CA ARG A 41 5.67 -43.57 14.58
C ARG A 41 6.25 -42.30 15.23
N ARG A 42 7.38 -42.43 15.95
CA ARG A 42 8.10 -41.29 16.52
C ARG A 42 8.60 -40.37 15.42
N GLN A 43 9.27 -40.93 14.42
CA GLN A 43 9.80 -40.17 13.26
C GLN A 43 8.70 -39.43 12.50
N ILE A 44 7.54 -40.08 12.25
CA ILE A 44 6.40 -39.43 11.59
C ILE A 44 5.88 -38.24 12.42
N LYS A 45 5.80 -38.38 13.75
CA LYS A 45 5.33 -37.29 14.62
C LYS A 45 6.31 -36.12 14.64
N GLU A 46 7.60 -36.41 14.72
CA GLU A 46 8.66 -35.40 14.74
C GLU A 46 8.76 -34.66 13.42
N SER A 47 8.81 -35.39 12.29
CA SER A 47 8.85 -34.76 10.96
C SER A 47 7.61 -33.91 10.71
N ALA A 48 6.42 -34.40 11.08
CA ALA A 48 5.20 -33.62 10.96
C ALA A 48 5.21 -32.37 11.84
N SER A 49 5.79 -32.42 13.05
CA SER A 49 5.97 -31.22 13.89
C SER A 49 6.89 -30.21 13.23
N GLN A 50 8.07 -30.65 12.80
CA GLN A 50 9.05 -29.81 12.13
C GLN A 50 8.47 -29.16 10.87
N THR A 51 7.78 -29.93 10.03
CA THR A 51 7.13 -29.39 8.83
C THR A 51 6.07 -28.34 9.18
N ARG A 52 5.26 -28.56 10.22
CA ARG A 52 4.28 -27.56 10.66
C ARG A 52 4.96 -26.26 11.12
N ASP A 53 6.06 -26.36 11.85
CA ASP A 53 6.78 -25.19 12.36
C ASP A 53 7.46 -24.41 11.23
N VAL A 54 8.09 -25.10 10.28
CA VAL A 54 8.66 -24.49 9.06
C VAL A 54 7.58 -23.77 8.25
N LEU A 55 6.42 -24.39 8.03
CA LEU A 55 5.33 -23.76 7.30
C LEU A 55 4.82 -22.50 8.00
N LYS A 56 4.61 -22.55 9.32
CA LYS A 56 4.19 -21.37 10.09
C LYS A 56 5.21 -20.24 9.96
N GLN A 57 6.49 -20.56 10.10
CA GLN A 57 7.55 -19.57 9.98
C GLN A 57 7.57 -18.94 8.58
N HIS A 58 7.54 -19.76 7.53
CA HIS A 58 7.53 -19.29 6.16
C HIS A 58 6.38 -18.31 5.87
N PHE A 59 5.16 -18.64 6.30
CA PHE A 59 4.01 -17.76 6.10
C PHE A 59 4.06 -16.50 6.97
N ASN A 60 4.68 -16.56 8.15
CA ASN A 60 4.90 -15.37 8.97
C ASN A 60 5.92 -14.43 8.32
N ASP A 61 7.00 -14.97 7.76
CA ASP A 61 8.01 -14.20 7.04
C ASP A 61 7.43 -13.56 5.78
N LEU A 62 6.60 -14.31 5.04
CA LEU A 62 5.89 -13.80 3.87
C LEU A 62 4.94 -12.66 4.23
N LYS A 63 4.13 -12.83 5.29
CA LYS A 63 3.24 -11.78 5.79
C LYS A 63 4.01 -10.54 6.22
N GLY A 64 5.14 -10.71 6.91
CA GLY A 64 6.00 -9.61 7.34
C GLY A 64 6.61 -8.87 6.15
N THR A 65 7.07 -9.59 5.14
CA THR A 65 7.63 -9.00 3.91
C THR A 65 6.56 -8.24 3.13
N LEU A 66 5.39 -8.85 2.92
CA LEU A 66 4.27 -8.20 2.22
C LEU A 66 3.79 -6.96 2.97
N GLY A 67 3.68 -7.01 4.29
CA GLY A 67 3.33 -5.85 5.12
C GLY A 67 4.28 -4.68 4.90
N LYS A 68 5.59 -4.92 4.94
CA LYS A 68 6.60 -3.88 4.67
C LYS A 68 6.46 -3.27 3.27
N LEU A 69 6.27 -4.10 2.23
CA LEU A 69 6.10 -3.60 0.86
C LEU A 69 4.82 -2.75 0.71
N LEU A 70 3.75 -3.13 1.40
CA LEU A 70 2.50 -2.34 1.41
C LEU A 70 2.69 -1.01 2.14
N ASP A 71 3.39 -1.00 3.27
CA ASP A 71 3.70 0.23 4.02
C ASP A 71 4.60 1.17 3.19
N GLU A 72 5.63 0.64 2.53
CA GLU A 72 6.51 1.40 1.62
C GLU A 72 5.72 1.99 0.44
N ARG A 73 4.82 1.20 -0.16
CA ARG A 73 3.98 1.68 -1.26
C ARG A 73 3.00 2.76 -0.78
N LEU A 74 2.41 2.60 0.40
CA LEU A 74 1.53 3.60 1.00
C LEU A 74 2.26 4.92 1.22
N VAL A 75 3.44 4.88 1.85
CA VAL A 75 4.26 6.09 2.07
C VAL A 75 4.58 6.78 0.74
N THR A 76 4.98 6.02 -0.28
CA THR A 76 5.26 6.58 -1.61
C THR A 76 4.03 7.24 -2.22
N LEU A 77 2.86 6.59 -2.15
CA LEU A 77 1.62 7.15 -2.69
C LEU A 77 1.18 8.41 -1.96
N LEU A 78 1.33 8.45 -0.63
CA LEU A 78 1.04 9.66 0.15
C LEU A 78 1.97 10.81 -0.24
N GLN A 79 3.27 10.55 -0.40
CA GLN A 79 4.22 11.56 -0.88
C GLN A 79 3.90 12.06 -2.30
N GLU A 80 3.42 11.17 -3.18
CA GLU A 80 2.95 11.58 -4.51
C GLU A 80 1.72 12.49 -4.42
N VAL A 81 0.77 12.19 -3.54
CA VAL A 81 -0.40 13.05 -3.28
C VAL A 81 0.04 14.42 -2.76
N ASP A 82 0.92 14.47 -1.75
CA ASP A 82 1.44 15.72 -1.19
C ASP A 82 2.17 16.56 -2.25
N THR A 83 2.92 15.90 -3.13
CA THR A 83 3.63 16.57 -4.23
C THR A 83 2.63 17.21 -5.21
N ILE A 84 1.60 16.45 -5.61
CA ILE A 84 0.54 16.97 -6.50
C ILE A 84 -0.18 18.14 -5.82
N GLU A 85 -0.53 18.03 -4.54
CA GLU A 85 -1.17 19.11 -3.79
C GLU A 85 -0.30 20.38 -3.83
N GLN A 86 0.98 20.28 -3.49
CA GLN A 86 1.90 21.43 -3.48
C GLN A 86 2.08 22.05 -4.88
N GLU A 87 2.25 21.22 -5.91
CA GLU A 87 2.42 21.67 -7.29
C GLU A 87 1.18 22.40 -7.83
N THR A 88 0.01 22.10 -7.28
CA THR A 88 -1.28 22.59 -7.78
C THR A 88 -1.82 23.77 -7.00
N ILE A 89 -1.46 23.90 -5.73
CA ILE A 89 -1.72 25.11 -4.93
C ILE A 89 -0.88 26.29 -5.43
N LYS A 90 0.40 26.06 -5.75
CA LYS A 90 1.33 27.15 -6.09
C LYS A 90 0.84 28.07 -7.24
N PRO A 91 0.34 27.55 -8.38
CA PRO A 91 -0.24 28.41 -9.42
C PRO A 91 -1.47 29.20 -8.94
N LEU A 92 -2.26 28.66 -8.01
CA LEU A 92 -3.41 29.35 -7.43
C LEU A 92 -2.95 30.48 -6.51
N ASP A 93 -1.94 30.27 -5.68
CA ASP A 93 -1.32 31.31 -4.84
C ASP A 93 -0.76 32.45 -5.71
N ASP A 94 -0.09 32.11 -6.82
CA ASP A 94 0.42 33.10 -7.77
C ASP A 94 -0.73 33.87 -8.44
N CYS A 95 -1.85 33.20 -8.76
CA CYS A 95 -3.04 33.88 -9.26
C CYS A 95 -3.65 34.82 -8.21
N GLN A 96 -3.73 34.39 -6.95
CA GLN A 96 -4.24 35.19 -5.85
C GLN A 96 -3.42 36.47 -5.69
N LYS A 97 -2.09 36.39 -5.65
CA LYS A 97 -1.21 37.57 -5.55
C LYS A 97 -1.42 38.56 -6.69
N LEU A 98 -1.62 38.06 -7.91
CA LEU A 98 -1.90 38.91 -9.08
C LEU A 98 -3.23 39.65 -8.93
N ILE A 99 -4.26 38.97 -8.43
CA ILE A 99 -5.58 39.56 -8.18
C ILE A 99 -5.49 40.60 -7.05
N GLU A 100 -4.85 40.27 -5.93
CA GLU A 100 -4.66 41.17 -4.78
C GLU A 100 -3.94 42.46 -5.20
N HIS A 101 -2.85 42.36 -5.96
CA HIS A 101 -2.17 43.52 -6.52
C HIS A 101 -3.07 44.34 -7.46
N GLY A 102 -3.85 43.65 -8.30
CA GLY A 102 -4.79 44.30 -9.22
C GLY A 102 -5.89 45.08 -8.49
N VAL A 103 -6.46 44.50 -7.43
CA VAL A 103 -7.45 45.15 -6.56
C VAL A 103 -6.82 46.36 -5.88
N SER A 104 -5.64 46.21 -5.27
CA SER A 104 -4.94 47.33 -4.63
C SER A 104 -4.65 48.48 -5.61
N THR A 105 -4.22 48.17 -6.83
CA THR A 105 -4.01 49.17 -7.88
C THR A 105 -5.31 49.88 -8.26
N ALA A 106 -6.42 49.15 -8.35
CA ALA A 106 -7.73 49.71 -8.67
C ALA A 106 -8.25 50.61 -7.54
N GLU A 107 -8.08 50.21 -6.28
CA GLU A 107 -8.43 51.00 -5.10
C GLU A 107 -7.66 52.33 -5.04
N ASP A 108 -6.34 52.30 -5.29
CA ASP A 108 -5.50 53.49 -5.36
C ASP A 108 -5.95 54.43 -6.48
N LEU A 109 -6.29 53.87 -7.66
CA LEU A 109 -6.80 54.66 -8.76
C LEU A 109 -8.15 55.30 -8.42
N VAL A 110 -9.09 54.55 -7.84
CA VAL A 110 -10.40 55.08 -7.42
C VAL A 110 -10.20 56.25 -6.46
N ARG A 111 -9.33 56.09 -5.46
CA ARG A 111 -9.01 57.16 -4.51
C ARG A 111 -8.40 58.38 -5.18
N GLU A 112 -7.46 58.20 -6.10
CA GLU A 112 -6.88 59.31 -6.89
C GLU A 112 -7.97 60.04 -7.68
N GLY A 113 -8.90 59.29 -8.29
CA GLY A 113 -10.04 59.85 -9.03
C GLY A 113 -11.01 60.63 -8.15
N GLU A 114 -11.38 60.09 -7.00
CA GLU A 114 -12.26 60.74 -6.02
C GLU A 114 -11.65 62.08 -5.53
N ILE A 115 -10.35 62.09 -5.20
CA ILE A 115 -9.64 63.32 -4.81
C ILE A 115 -9.63 64.33 -5.95
N ALA A 116 -9.30 63.89 -7.17
CA ALA A 116 -9.23 64.76 -8.34
C ALA A 116 -10.60 65.37 -8.68
N MET A 117 -11.70 64.66 -8.43
CA MET A 117 -13.06 65.18 -8.59
C MET A 117 -13.46 66.22 -7.52
N LEU A 118 -12.98 66.05 -6.28
CA LEU A 118 -13.26 66.99 -5.18
C LEU A 118 -12.54 68.33 -5.33
N ASP A 119 -11.33 68.33 -5.91
CA ASP A 119 -10.51 69.55 -6.13
C ASP A 119 -11.10 70.51 -7.20
N GLY A 120 -12.17 70.10 -7.91
CA GLY A 120 -12.94 70.96 -8.83
C GLY A 120 -12.32 71.17 -10.22
N VAL A 121 -13.15 71.64 -11.18
CA VAL A 121 -12.74 71.89 -12.58
C VAL A 121 -12.21 73.33 -12.71
N GLY A 122 -11.08 73.62 -12.07
CA GLY A 122 -10.34 74.89 -12.22
C GLY A 122 -9.35 74.87 -13.39
N GLU A 123 -8.74 76.02 -13.70
CA GLU A 123 -7.84 76.22 -14.86
C GLU A 123 -6.54 75.40 -14.83
N GLU A 124 -6.11 74.86 -13.68
CA GLU A 124 -4.96 73.94 -13.56
C GLU A 124 -5.40 72.54 -13.15
N ASN A 125 -6.07 71.84 -14.06
CA ASN A 125 -6.64 70.52 -13.77
C ASN A 125 -5.67 69.35 -14.05
N GLU A 126 -4.40 69.50 -13.66
CA GLU A 126 -3.35 68.49 -13.87
C GLU A 126 -3.71 67.14 -13.20
N LYS A 127 -4.37 67.18 -12.04
CA LYS A 127 -4.74 65.97 -11.30
C LYS A 127 -5.82 65.15 -12.03
N LEU A 128 -6.89 65.77 -12.54
CA LEU A 128 -7.89 65.06 -13.35
C LEU A 128 -7.29 64.56 -14.67
N TRP A 129 -6.41 65.34 -15.31
CA TRP A 129 -5.76 64.90 -16.54
C TRP A 129 -4.82 63.71 -16.30
N SER A 130 -3.99 63.76 -15.26
CA SER A 130 -3.11 62.66 -14.82
C SER A 130 -3.90 61.39 -14.50
N PHE A 131 -4.98 61.51 -13.72
CA PHE A 131 -5.87 60.40 -13.42
C PHE A 131 -6.49 59.81 -14.68
N THR A 132 -7.08 60.63 -15.55
CA THR A 132 -7.75 60.17 -16.79
C THR A 132 -6.76 59.48 -17.73
N LYS A 133 -5.52 59.96 -17.78
CA LYS A 133 -4.43 59.31 -18.52
C LYS A 133 -4.05 57.97 -17.89
N LYS A 134 -3.94 57.86 -16.57
CA LYS A 134 -3.65 56.57 -15.89
C LYS A 134 -4.80 55.57 -16.06
N ALA A 135 -6.05 56.00 -15.89
CA ALA A 135 -7.25 55.19 -16.02
C ALA A 135 -7.40 54.59 -17.43
N SER A 136 -7.08 55.37 -18.48
CA SER A 136 -7.12 54.88 -19.87
C SER A 136 -6.07 53.81 -20.19
N HIS A 137 -5.05 53.64 -19.33
CA HIS A 137 -4.00 52.64 -19.50
C HIS A 137 -4.16 51.40 -18.60
N ILE A 138 -5.24 51.33 -17.80
CA ILE A 138 -5.50 50.12 -16.99
C ILE A 138 -5.81 48.94 -17.90
N GLN A 139 -4.94 47.92 -17.85
CA GLN A 139 -5.08 46.68 -18.60
C GLN A 139 -5.88 45.62 -17.83
N LEU A 140 -7.17 45.87 -17.55
CA LEU A 140 -8.06 44.88 -16.93
C LEU A 140 -8.14 43.57 -17.74
N ASP A 141 -8.11 43.68 -19.06
CA ASP A 141 -8.25 42.56 -19.99
C ASP A 141 -7.04 41.59 -19.98
N ARG A 142 -5.88 42.10 -19.57
CA ARG A 142 -4.63 41.31 -19.48
C ARG A 142 -4.63 40.36 -18.29
N TRP A 143 -5.35 40.69 -17.22
CA TRP A 143 -5.47 39.82 -16.04
C TRP A 143 -6.39 38.64 -16.35
N MET A 144 -7.51 38.91 -17.00
CA MET A 144 -8.50 37.88 -17.36
C MET A 144 -7.92 36.84 -18.34
N THR A 145 -7.17 37.28 -19.34
CA THR A 145 -6.48 36.40 -20.33
C THR A 145 -5.31 35.61 -19.74
N THR A 146 -4.66 36.10 -18.68
CA THR A 146 -3.54 35.41 -18.01
C THR A 146 -4.02 34.39 -16.97
N LEU A 147 -5.18 34.62 -16.35
CA LEU A 147 -5.71 33.81 -15.25
C LEU A 147 -6.52 32.59 -15.72
N GLN A 148 -7.33 32.71 -16.78
CA GLN A 148 -8.23 31.64 -17.23
C GLN A 148 -7.54 30.31 -17.58
N PRO A 149 -6.40 30.27 -18.30
CA PRO A 149 -5.72 29.01 -18.61
C PRO A 149 -5.16 28.29 -17.38
N LYS A 150 -4.70 29.06 -16.38
CA LYS A 150 -4.09 28.54 -15.15
C LYS A 150 -5.10 27.87 -14.23
N ILE A 151 -6.31 28.44 -14.16
CA ILE A 151 -7.41 27.94 -13.32
C ILE A 151 -8.04 26.67 -13.95
N ILE A 152 -8.31 26.69 -15.26
CA ILE A 152 -8.97 25.57 -15.95
C ILE A 152 -8.01 24.38 -16.12
N GLY A 153 -6.74 24.64 -16.46
CA GLY A 153 -5.72 23.61 -16.64
C GLY A 153 -5.39 22.86 -15.35
N SER A 154 -5.39 23.54 -14.19
CA SER A 154 -5.13 22.89 -12.90
C SER A 154 -6.25 21.91 -12.52
N SER A 155 -7.53 22.28 -12.61
CA SER A 155 -8.60 21.41 -12.08
C SER A 155 -8.80 20.09 -12.84
N PHE A 156 -8.60 20.08 -14.16
CA PHE A 156 -8.93 18.92 -15.01
C PHE A 156 -7.78 17.91 -15.15
N VAL A 157 -6.53 18.39 -15.17
CA VAL A 157 -5.36 17.51 -15.24
C VAL A 157 -5.16 16.76 -13.92
N ASN A 158 -5.47 17.39 -12.79
CA ASN A 158 -5.23 16.81 -11.46
C ASN A 158 -6.15 15.63 -11.13
N LEU A 159 -7.45 15.72 -11.46
CA LEU A 159 -8.39 14.62 -11.23
C LEU A 159 -8.03 13.38 -12.06
N LEU A 160 -7.63 13.57 -13.32
CA LEU A 160 -7.20 12.47 -14.19
C LEU A 160 -5.85 11.88 -13.75
N GLN A 161 -4.88 12.71 -13.33
CA GLN A 161 -3.57 12.24 -12.87
C GLN A 161 -3.66 11.42 -11.57
N ILE A 162 -4.48 11.87 -10.61
CA ILE A 162 -4.73 11.15 -9.35
C ILE A 162 -5.39 9.80 -9.63
N ILE A 163 -6.44 9.78 -10.47
CA ILE A 163 -7.14 8.54 -10.82
C ILE A 163 -6.20 7.59 -11.59
N LEU A 164 -5.49 8.05 -12.61
CA LEU A 164 -4.61 7.18 -13.41
C LEU A 164 -3.46 6.58 -12.60
N ARG A 165 -2.93 7.27 -11.59
CA ARG A 165 -1.83 6.77 -10.75
C ARG A 165 -2.27 5.88 -9.57
N MET A 166 -3.53 5.99 -9.14
CA MET A 166 -4.09 5.07 -8.13
C MET A 166 -4.43 3.68 -8.71
N TYR A 167 -4.71 3.60 -10.02
CA TYR A 167 -5.17 2.37 -10.68
C TYR A 167 -4.12 1.69 -11.60
N MET A 168 -2.91 2.26 -11.71
CA MET A 168 -1.74 1.68 -12.41
C MET A 168 -0.65 1.31 -11.41
#